data_AF-N1WJD2-F1
#
_entry.id   AF-N1WJD2-F1
#
_cell.length_a   1.000
_cell.length_b   1.000
_cell.length_c   1.000
_cell.angle_alpha   90.00
_cell.angle_beta   90.00
_cell.angle_gamma   90.00
#
_symmetry.space_group_name_H-M   'P 1'
#
loop_
_entity.id
_entity.type
_entity.pdbx_description
1 polymer ?
#
loop_
_entity_poly.entity_id
_entity_poly.type
_entity_poly.pdbx_seq_one_letter_code
_entity_poly.pdbx_strand_id
1 'polypeptide(L)'
;MAKRRQQKIGGFAIFILGLSFTLWTWYTAIYEGYFYRKVSILFPMFCILGIGMILFTDYKSERIARGEDISQLSGHRLITPLWWTISAIAVLSGFVNYVFLSNWNF
;
A
#
# COMPACT_ATOMS: atom_id res chain seq x y z
N MET A 1 -11.02 -7.52 19.28
CA MET A 1 -11.00 -8.49 18.14
C MET A 1 -11.69 -7.96 16.86
N ALA A 2 -12.90 -7.39 16.91
CA ALA A 2 -13.62 -6.94 15.71
C ALA A 2 -12.87 -5.91 14.85
N LYS A 3 -12.22 -4.90 15.46
CA LYS A 3 -11.43 -3.87 14.74
C LYS A 3 -10.29 -4.46 13.91
N ARG A 4 -9.57 -5.46 14.44
CA ARG A 4 -8.48 -6.15 13.72
C ARG A 4 -9.01 -6.96 12.55
N ARG A 5 -10.15 -7.63 12.70
CA ARG A 5 -10.81 -8.38 11.61
C ARG A 5 -11.23 -7.45 10.49
N GLN A 6 -11.85 -6.31 10.82
CA GLN A 6 -12.24 -5.28 9.85
C GLN A 6 -11.02 -4.71 9.11
N GLN A 7 -9.92 -4.43 9.81
CA GLN A 7 -8.67 -3.98 9.19
C GLN A 7 -8.12 -5.02 8.21
N LYS A 8 -8.11 -6.31 8.57
CA LYS A 8 -7.66 -7.38 7.68
C LYS A 8 -8.54 -7.50 6.43
N ILE A 9 -9.85 -7.40 6.57
CA ILE A 9 -10.79 -7.44 5.44
C ILE A 9 -10.58 -6.23 4.54
N GLY A 10 -10.47 -5.02 5.10
CA GLY A 10 -10.17 -3.80 4.35
C GLY A 10 -8.82 -3.88 3.64
N GLY A 11 -7.79 -4.38 4.33
CA GLY A 11 -6.46 -4.61 3.77
C GLY A 11 -6.48 -5.62 2.62
N PHE A 12 -7.26 -6.70 2.77
CA PHE A 12 -7.46 -7.68 1.70
C PHE A 12 -8.16 -7.11 0.48
N ALA A 13 -9.23 -6.32 0.68
CA ALA A 13 -9.90 -5.64 -0.41
C ALA A 13 -8.96 -4.68 -1.17
N ILE A 14 -8.18 -3.88 -0.43
CA ILE A 14 -7.17 -2.97 -1.01
C ILE A 14 -6.08 -3.75 -1.75
N PHE A 15 -5.61 -4.86 -1.19
CA PHE A 15 -4.60 -5.72 -1.80
C PHE A 15 -5.08 -6.29 -3.14
N ILE A 16 -6.28 -6.88 -3.16
CA ILE A 16 -6.87 -7.46 -4.39
C ILE A 16 -7.07 -6.37 -5.45
N LEU A 17 -7.58 -5.20 -5.06
CA LEU A 17 -7.75 -4.07 -5.97
C LEU A 17 -6.40 -3.59 -6.53
N GLY A 18 -5.38 -3.44 -5.68
CA GLY A 18 -4.01 -3.11 -6.11
C GLY A 18 -3.46 -4.14 -7.10
N LEU A 19 -3.64 -5.43 -6.80
CA LEU A 19 -3.09 -6.53 -7.59
C LEU A 19 -3.74 -6.58 -8.97
N SER A 20 -5.07 -6.52 -9.03
CA SER A 20 -5.84 -6.59 -10.28
C SER A 20 -5.43 -5.48 -11.25
N PHE A 21 -5.33 -4.23 -10.77
CA PHE A 21 -4.94 -3.11 -11.63
C PHE A 21 -3.46 -3.13 -12.00
N THR A 22 -2.58 -3.62 -11.11
CA THR A 22 -1.15 -3.79 -11.44
C THR A 22 -0.99 -4.81 -12.56
N LEU A 23 -1.65 -5.97 -12.46
CA LEU A 23 -1.66 -7.00 -13.50
C LEU A 23 -2.27 -6.49 -14.80
N TRP A 24 -3.39 -5.76 -14.73
CA TRP A 24 -4.01 -5.16 -15.89
C TRP A 24 -3.10 -4.13 -16.58
N THR A 25 -2.35 -3.32 -15.82
CA THR A 25 -1.39 -2.37 -16.40
C THR A 25 -0.26 -3.08 -17.14
N TRP A 26 0.24 -4.19 -16.60
CA TRP A 26 1.22 -5.03 -17.30
C TRP A 26 0.63 -5.70 -18.53
N TYR A 27 -0.62 -6.13 -18.48
CA TYR A 27 -1.33 -6.66 -19.63
C TYR A 27 -1.45 -5.61 -20.75
N THR A 28 -1.94 -4.40 -20.47
CA THR A 28 -2.07 -3.36 -21.50
C THR A 28 -0.70 -2.96 -22.05
N ALA A 29 0.33 -2.94 -21.20
CA ALA A 29 1.69 -2.67 -21.63
C ALA A 29 2.16 -3.72 -22.66
N ILE A 30 2.05 -5.01 -22.32
CA ILE A 30 2.58 -6.09 -23.16
C ILE A 30 1.79 -6.26 -24.45
N TYR A 31 0.45 -6.17 -24.39
CA TYR A 31 -0.42 -6.54 -25.51
C TYR A 31 -0.95 -5.35 -26.31
N GLU A 32 -1.07 -4.18 -25.71
CA GLU A 32 -1.65 -3.00 -26.37
C GLU A 32 -0.61 -1.90 -26.63
N GLY A 33 0.63 -2.06 -26.15
CA GLY A 33 1.72 -1.12 -26.41
C GLY A 33 1.64 0.18 -25.59
N TYR A 34 0.78 0.24 -24.58
CA TYR A 34 0.65 1.44 -23.75
C TYR A 34 0.27 1.11 -22.30
N PHE A 35 0.50 2.07 -21.40
CA PHE A 35 0.04 1.98 -20.02
C PHE A 35 -0.31 3.35 -19.44
N TYR A 36 -1.16 3.34 -18.42
CA TYR A 36 -1.53 4.56 -17.71
C TYR A 36 -0.54 4.86 -16.58
N ARG A 37 0.25 5.93 -16.73
CA ARG A 37 1.25 6.37 -15.74
C ARG A 37 0.75 6.48 -14.30
N LYS A 38 -0.48 6.98 -14.11
CA LYS A 38 -1.06 7.10 -12.75
C LYS A 38 -1.35 5.72 -12.15
N VAL A 39 -1.85 4.80 -12.96
CA VAL A 39 -2.22 3.45 -12.55
C VAL A 39 -0.97 2.63 -12.23
N SER A 40 0.08 2.74 -13.07
CA SER A 40 1.35 2.05 -12.86
C SER A 40 2.07 2.43 -11.57
N ILE A 41 1.78 3.61 -11.00
CA ILE A 41 2.37 4.04 -9.72
C ILE A 41 1.43 3.68 -8.56
N LEU A 42 0.15 4.05 -8.66
CA LEU A 42 -0.78 4.02 -7.53
C LEU A 42 -1.14 2.60 -7.07
N PHE A 43 -1.38 1.68 -7.99
CA PHE A 43 -1.91 0.36 -7.63
C PHE A 43 -0.88 -0.60 -7.03
N PRO A 44 0.41 -0.58 -7.44
CA PRO A 44 1.46 -1.26 -6.69
C PRO A 44 1.59 -0.74 -5.25
N MET A 45 1.41 0.56 -5.01
CA MET A 45 1.38 1.12 -3.64
C MET A 45 0.24 0.49 -2.83
N PHE A 46 -0.95 0.34 -3.43
CA PHE A 46 -2.09 -0.30 -2.79
C PHE A 46 -1.84 -1.77 -2.46
N CYS A 47 -1.11 -2.53 -3.28
CA CYS A 47 -0.69 -3.89 -2.93
C CYS A 47 0.10 -3.91 -1.62
N ILE A 48 1.14 -3.08 -1.51
CA ILE A 48 2.01 -3.04 -0.32
C ILE A 48 1.23 -2.58 0.91
N LEU A 49 0.40 -1.53 0.77
CA LEU A 49 -0.44 -1.06 1.88
C LEU A 49 -1.46 -2.11 2.33
N GLY A 50 -2.09 -2.80 1.39
CA GLY A 50 -3.03 -3.89 1.67
C GLY A 50 -2.37 -5.04 2.43
N ILE A 51 -1.18 -5.48 1.99
CA ILE A 51 -0.37 -6.47 2.71
C ILE A 51 -0.02 -5.96 4.11
N GLY A 52 0.42 -4.70 4.23
CA GLY A 52 0.73 -4.08 5.51
C GLY A 52 -0.45 -4.12 6.48
N MET A 53 -1.66 -3.83 6.00
CA MET A 53 -2.89 -3.90 6.79
C MET A 53 -3.28 -5.33 7.19
N ILE A 54 -3.03 -6.33 6.33
CA ILE A 54 -3.29 -7.74 6.64
C ILE A 54 -2.34 -8.24 7.72
N LEU A 55 -1.05 -7.94 7.58
CA LEU A 55 0.01 -8.49 8.44
C LEU A 55 0.13 -7.73 9.77
N PHE A 56 0.12 -6.40 9.74
CA PHE A 56 0.41 -5.58 10.90
C PHE A 56 -0.85 -4.95 11.52
N THR A 57 -0.78 -4.69 12.82
CA THR A 57 -1.82 -3.98 13.55
C THR A 57 -1.80 -2.49 13.18
N ASP A 58 -2.93 -1.80 13.25
CA ASP A 58 -2.99 -0.36 12.97
C ASP A 58 -2.10 0.44 13.95
N TYR A 59 -1.60 1.58 13.48
CA TYR A 59 -0.67 2.43 14.24
C TYR A 59 -1.23 2.90 15.59
N LYS A 60 -2.57 3.06 15.73
CA LYS A 60 -3.18 3.43 17.01
C LYS A 60 -3.09 2.27 17.98
N SER A 61 -3.60 1.10 17.58
CA SER A 61 -3.54 -0.10 18.42
C SER A 61 -2.11 -0.49 18.80
N GLU A 62 -1.14 -0.28 17.93
CA GLU A 62 0.28 -0.48 18.23
C GLU A 62 0.77 0.43 19.38
N ARG A 63 0.44 1.73 19.35
CA ARG A 63 0.80 2.67 20.42
C ARG A 63 0.04 2.41 21.72
N ILE A 64 -1.24 2.05 21.66
CA ILE A 64 -2.03 1.66 22.85
C ILE A 64 -1.38 0.45 23.52
N ALA A 65 -0.96 -0.56 22.73
CA ALA A 65 -0.31 -1.75 23.25
C ALA A 65 1.05 -1.45 23.90
N ARG A 66 1.73 -0.36 23.51
CA ARG A 66 2.97 0.14 24.12
C ARG A 66 2.73 0.99 25.37
N GLY A 67 1.47 1.25 25.73
CA GLY A 67 1.13 2.11 26.88
C GLY A 67 1.30 3.61 26.62
N GLU A 68 1.42 4.03 25.36
CA GLU A 68 1.57 5.45 25.00
C GLU A 68 0.21 6.17 25.08
N ASP A 69 0.20 7.39 25.64
CA ASP A 69 -0.98 8.25 25.60
C ASP A 69 -1.15 8.89 24.21
N ILE A 70 -2.17 8.43 23.50
CA ILE A 70 -2.47 8.85 22.13
C ILE A 70 -3.32 10.14 22.11
N SER A 71 -3.92 10.53 23.24
CA SER A 71 -4.84 11.67 23.31
C SER A 71 -4.16 13.00 22.93
N GLN A 72 -2.85 13.10 23.16
CA GLN A 72 -2.04 14.28 22.83
C GLN A 72 -1.33 14.17 21.47
N LEU A 73 -1.42 13.02 20.79
CA LEU A 73 -0.76 12.80 19.50
C LEU A 73 -1.70 13.15 18.35
N SER A 74 -1.27 14.07 17.48
CA SER A 74 -2.00 14.47 16.27
C SER A 74 -1.11 14.45 15.02
N GLY A 75 -1.76 14.28 13.86
CA GLY A 75 -1.10 14.33 12.55
C GLY A 75 -0.02 13.26 12.35
N HIS A 76 1.15 13.67 11.84
CA HIS A 76 2.27 12.79 11.50
C HIS A 76 2.88 12.08 12.71
N ARG A 77 2.75 12.64 13.93
CA ARG A 77 3.27 12.05 15.18
C ARG A 77 2.51 10.80 15.60
N LEU A 78 1.32 10.59 15.05
CA LEU A 78 0.47 9.44 15.33
C LEU A 78 0.98 8.16 14.63
N ILE A 79 1.62 8.31 13.47
CA ILE A 79 2.10 7.21 12.63
C ILE A 79 3.32 6.58 13.32
N THR A 80 3.36 5.25 13.40
CA THR A 80 4.51 4.53 13.99
C THR A 80 5.64 4.38 12.96
N PRO A 81 6.90 4.16 13.39
CA PRO A 81 8.02 3.94 12.48
C PRO A 81 7.80 2.80 11.49
N LEU A 82 7.09 1.75 11.91
CA LEU A 82 6.69 0.63 11.06
C LEU A 82 5.78 1.09 9.90
N TRP A 83 4.73 1.85 10.21
CA TRP A 83 3.81 2.35 9.18
C TRP A 83 4.46 3.38 8.25
N TRP A 84 5.44 4.16 8.74
CA TRP A 84 6.30 4.97 7.88
C TRP A 84 7.13 4.13 6.93
N THR A 85 7.72 3.04 7.42
CA THR A 85 8.51 2.11 6.61
C THR A 85 7.65 1.44 5.53
N ILE A 86 6.46 0.94 5.90
CA ILE A 86 5.51 0.36 4.94
C ILE A 86 5.11 1.39 3.87
N SER A 87 4.85 2.64 4.28
CA SER A 87 4.50 3.72 3.35
C SER A 87 5.65 4.05 2.40
N ALA A 88 6.89 4.07 2.89
CA ALA A 88 8.08 4.27 2.06
C ALA A 88 8.25 3.13 1.04
N ILE A 89 8.10 1.88 1.47
CA ILE A 89 8.16 0.70 0.58
C ILE A 89 7.03 0.77 -0.45
N ALA A 90 5.82 1.17 -0.06
CA ALA A 90 4.71 1.32 -0.99
C ALA A 90 5.04 2.34 -2.09
N VAL A 91 5.48 3.54 -1.70
CA VAL A 91 5.90 4.59 -2.64
C VAL A 91 7.00 4.09 -3.58
N LEU A 92 8.06 3.47 -3.02
CA LEU A 92 9.14 2.90 -3.80
C LEU A 92 8.63 1.85 -4.80
N SER A 93 7.74 0.95 -4.38
CA SER A 93 7.15 -0.06 -5.26
C SER A 93 6.39 0.56 -6.44
N GLY A 94 5.65 1.64 -6.22
CA GLY A 94 4.95 2.36 -7.30
C GLY A 94 5.91 2.98 -8.31
N PHE A 95 6.96 3.65 -7.83
CA PHE A 95 7.98 4.25 -8.69
C PHE A 95 8.79 3.19 -9.45
N VAL A 96 9.20 2.12 -8.78
CA VAL A 96 9.93 1.00 -9.39
C VAL A 96 9.09 0.36 -10.49
N ASN A 97 7.80 0.09 -10.24
CA ASN A 97 6.91 -0.47 -11.26
C ASN A 97 6.76 0.47 -12.47
N TYR A 98 6.64 1.77 -12.24
CA TYR A 98 6.61 2.76 -13.31
C TYR A 98 7.91 2.79 -14.13
N VAL A 99 9.07 2.74 -13.50
CA VAL A 99 10.37 2.71 -14.18
C VAL A 99 10.50 1.44 -15.02
N PHE A 100 10.09 0.28 -14.49
CA PHE A 100 10.09 -0.97 -15.26
C PHE A 100 9.19 -0.89 -16.50
N LEU A 101 7.96 -0.38 -16.36
CA LEU A 101 7.04 -0.25 -17.48
C LEU A 101 7.48 0.82 -18.49
N SER A 102 8.14 1.89 -18.04
CA SER A 102 8.63 2.95 -18.93
C SER A 102 9.84 2.52 -19.77
N ASN A 103 10.68 1.64 -19.22
CA ASN A 103 11.82 1.05 -19.93
C ASN A 103 11.43 -0.20 -20.72
N TRP A 104 10.17 -0.65 -20.60
CA TRP A 104 9.67 -1.75 -21.41
C TRP A 104 9.47 -1.23 -22.84
N ASN A 105 10.26 -1.75 -23.77
CA ASN A 105 10.18 -1.33 -25.17
C ASN A 105 8.80 -1.71 -25.73
N PHE A 106 8.00 -0.69 -26.02
CA PHE A 106 6.75 -0.80 -26.79
C PHE A 106 7.04 -0.75 -28.29
#